data_AF-A0A254PUV7-F1
#
_entry.id   AF-A0A254PUV7-F1
#
_cell.length_a   1.000
_cell.length_b   1.000
_cell.length_c   1.000
_cell.angle_alpha   90.00
_cell.angle_beta   90.00
_cell.angle_gamma   90.00
#
_symmetry.space_group_name_H-M   'P 1'
#
loop_
_entity.id
_entity.type
_entity.pdbx_description
1 polymer ?
#
loop_
_entity_poly.entity_id
_entity_poly.type
_entity_poly.pdbx_seq_one_letter_code
_entity_poly.pdbx_strand_id
1 'polypeptide(L)'
;MGQSAFFGCKRSEKDYVEEYSMQLTLASKTQKAKVYLDGRDLDQSDSFGAQVVKSVTLAKPNIFIVIEANFAPEDIMGVVYPAGTVLTHITLDPATGKLKKVEKIQGGILGASLGNGTHTSEETCFPAKAPSKPR
;
A
#
# COMPACT_ATOMS: atom_id res chain seq x y z
N MET A 1 1.90 7.70 22.22
CA MET A 1 2.48 7.54 20.87
C MET A 1 2.26 6.10 20.44
N GLY A 2 1.71 5.87 19.24
CA GLY A 2 1.47 4.52 18.73
C GLY A 2 2.79 3.78 18.44
N GLN A 3 2.81 2.46 18.65
CA GLN A 3 3.96 1.64 18.30
C GLN A 3 4.17 1.66 16.78
N SER A 4 5.40 1.94 16.34
CA SER A 4 5.77 1.94 14.93
C SER A 4 6.71 0.79 14.61
N ALA A 5 6.53 0.16 13.45
CA ALA A 5 7.43 -0.85 12.89
C ALA A 5 7.95 -0.36 11.53
N PHE A 6 9.23 -0.58 11.27
CA PHE A 6 9.91 -0.13 10.05
C PHE A 6 10.40 -1.35 9.28
N PHE A 7 10.31 -1.27 7.96
CA PHE A 7 10.71 -2.32 7.04
C PHE A 7 11.47 -1.71 5.85
N GLY A 8 12.51 -2.39 5.40
CA GLY A 8 13.16 -2.12 4.12
C GLY A 8 12.61 -3.11 3.10
N CYS A 9 11.92 -2.60 2.10
CA CYS A 9 11.23 -3.37 1.08
C CYS A 9 11.96 -3.30 -0.26
N LYS A 10 11.91 -4.41 -0.98
CA LYS A 10 12.45 -4.58 -2.32
C LYS A 10 11.42 -5.27 -3.19
N ARG A 11 11.04 -4.59 -4.27
CA ARG A 11 10.18 -5.11 -5.33
C ARG A 11 11.04 -5.32 -6.57
N SER A 12 10.82 -6.44 -7.25
CA SER A 12 11.49 -6.74 -8.52
C SER A 12 10.44 -7.12 -9.55
N GLU A 13 10.33 -6.32 -10.60
CA GLU A 13 9.37 -6.52 -11.67
C GLU A 13 10.11 -6.44 -13.01
N LYS A 14 10.23 -7.59 -13.69
CA LYS A 14 11.07 -7.76 -14.88
C LYS A 14 12.51 -7.27 -14.60
N ASP A 15 12.98 -6.27 -15.34
CA ASP A 15 14.32 -5.69 -15.23
C ASP A 15 14.37 -4.47 -14.29
N TYR A 16 13.25 -4.14 -13.64
CA TYR A 16 13.17 -3.03 -12.70
C TYR A 16 13.20 -3.52 -11.26
N VAL A 17 14.09 -2.92 -10.47
CA VAL A 17 14.21 -3.16 -9.04
C VAL A 17 13.95 -1.85 -8.33
N GLU A 18 13.00 -1.88 -7.40
CA GLU A 18 12.64 -0.74 -6.56
C GLU A 18 12.89 -1.09 -5.10
N GLU A 19 13.54 -0.19 -4.39
CA GLU A 19 13.75 -0.29 -2.96
C GLU A 19 13.07 0.89 -2.28
N TYR A 20 12.29 0.60 -1.25
CA TYR A 20 11.52 1.60 -0.52
C TYR A 20 11.44 1.25 0.96
N SER A 21 11.24 2.27 1.78
CA SER A 21 11.03 2.14 3.21
C SER A 21 9.54 2.08 3.52
N MET A 22 9.11 1.09 4.30
CA MET A 22 7.73 0.99 4.77
C MET A 22 7.68 1.19 6.28
N GLN A 23 6.84 2.10 6.74
CA GLN A 23 6.57 2.31 8.16
C GLN A 23 5.10 2.01 8.45
N LEU A 24 4.87 1.15 9.45
CA LEU A 24 3.54 0.85 9.98
C LEU A 24 3.39 1.51 11.34
N THR A 25 2.32 2.27 11.53
CA THR A 25 1.92 2.78 12.85
C THR A 25 0.62 2.09 13.24
N LEU A 26 0.60 1.43 14.39
CA LEU A 26 -0.60 0.73 14.86
C LEU A 26 -1.67 1.72 15.31
N ALA A 27 -2.93 1.30 15.17
CA ALA A 27 -4.05 2.02 15.73
C ALA A 27 -3.90 2.11 17.27
N SER A 28 -4.36 3.24 17.81
CA SER A 28 -4.47 3.48 19.24
C SER A 28 -5.87 4.04 19.54
N LYS A 29 -6.21 4.25 20.81
CA LYS A 29 -7.50 4.81 21.20
C LYS A 29 -7.81 6.17 20.54
N THR A 30 -6.78 6.92 20.14
CA THR A 30 -6.91 8.29 19.63
C THR A 30 -6.50 8.45 18.17
N GLN A 31 -5.95 7.41 17.54
CA GLN A 31 -5.40 7.50 16.18
C GLN A 31 -5.64 6.18 15.44
N LYS A 32 -6.11 6.26 14.19
CA LYS A 32 -6.16 5.08 13.31
C LYS A 32 -4.75 4.59 12.96
N ALA A 33 -4.67 3.35 12.49
CA ALA A 33 -3.43 2.84 11.94
C ALA A 33 -3.01 3.64 10.71
N LYS A 34 -1.71 3.74 10.48
CA LYS A 34 -1.14 4.43 9.32
C LYS A 34 -0.07 3.58 8.67
N VAL A 35 0.06 3.74 7.36
CA VAL A 35 1.12 3.13 6.56
C VAL A 35 1.81 4.25 5.80
N TYR A 36 3.13 4.26 5.84
CA TYR A 36 3.94 5.21 5.10
C TYR A 36 4.88 4.44 4.18
N LEU A 37 5.03 4.93 2.94
CA LEU A 37 6.07 4.50 2.01
C LEU A 37 7.00 5.67 1.75
N ASP A 38 8.29 5.54 2.05
CA ASP A 38 9.28 6.62 1.93
C ASP A 38 8.86 7.93 2.60
N GLY A 39 8.22 7.81 3.77
CA GLY A 39 7.71 8.92 4.55
C GLY A 39 6.38 9.50 4.05
N ARG A 40 5.86 9.04 2.90
CA ARG A 40 4.56 9.45 2.37
C ARG A 40 3.44 8.65 3.03
N ASP A 41 2.53 9.35 3.71
CA ASP A 41 1.31 8.74 4.28
C ASP A 41 0.45 8.16 3.15
N LEU A 42 0.01 6.92 3.29
CA LEU A 42 -0.87 6.26 2.34
C LEU A 42 -2.35 6.61 2.55
N ASP A 43 -2.71 7.28 3.65
CA ASP A 43 -4.00 7.95 3.77
C ASP A 43 -3.96 9.30 3.05
N GLN A 44 -4.36 9.33 1.79
CA GLN A 44 -4.39 10.53 0.95
C GLN A 44 -5.77 10.77 0.36
N SER A 45 -6.14 12.02 0.17
CA SER A 45 -7.40 12.38 -0.48
C SER A 45 -7.27 13.76 -1.12
N ASP A 46 -7.67 13.86 -2.38
CA ASP A 46 -7.70 15.10 -3.14
C ASP A 46 -8.92 15.14 -4.08
N SER A 47 -8.93 16.05 -5.05
CA SER A 47 -10.03 16.20 -6.00
C SER A 47 -10.19 15.05 -6.99
N PHE A 48 -9.16 14.21 -7.18
CA PHE A 48 -9.10 13.15 -8.18
C PHE A 48 -9.36 11.77 -7.58
N GLY A 49 -9.13 11.61 -6.27
CA GLY A 49 -9.46 10.37 -5.60
C GLY A 49 -9.11 10.37 -4.12
N ALA A 50 -9.31 9.22 -3.51
CA ALA A 50 -8.90 8.96 -2.14
C ALA A 50 -8.26 7.59 -2.03
N GLN A 51 -7.28 7.49 -1.14
CA GLN A 51 -6.65 6.26 -0.70
C GLN A 51 -6.70 6.24 0.82
N VAL A 52 -7.17 5.13 1.38
CA VAL A 52 -7.40 4.97 2.82
C VAL A 52 -6.85 3.64 3.30
N VAL A 53 -6.03 3.71 4.35
CA VAL A 53 -5.64 2.55 5.15
C VAL A 53 -6.84 2.15 6.02
N LYS A 54 -7.48 1.04 5.67
CA LYS A 54 -8.66 0.52 6.36
C LYS A 54 -8.29 -0.17 7.67
N SER A 55 -7.20 -0.94 7.66
CA SER A 55 -6.72 -1.63 8.87
C SER A 55 -5.25 -2.05 8.76
N VAL A 56 -4.60 -2.17 9.93
CA VAL A 56 -3.32 -2.83 10.12
C VAL A 56 -3.46 -3.75 11.34
N THR A 57 -3.37 -5.05 11.11
CA THR A 57 -3.60 -6.08 12.13
C THR A 57 -2.34 -6.91 12.32
N LEU A 58 -1.83 -6.95 13.55
CA LEU A 58 -0.74 -7.84 13.94
C LEU A 58 -1.33 -9.18 14.40
N ALA A 59 -1.11 -10.25 13.64
CA ALA A 59 -1.60 -11.59 13.95
C ALA A 59 -0.49 -12.61 13.68
N LYS A 60 0.28 -12.92 14.74
CA LYS A 60 1.46 -13.80 14.64
C LYS A 60 1.14 -15.09 13.86
N PRO A 61 1.96 -15.48 12.87
CA PRO A 61 3.25 -14.88 12.52
C PRO A 61 3.17 -13.61 11.64
N ASN A 62 2.00 -13.29 11.08
CA ASN A 62 1.86 -12.32 10.00
C ASN A 62 1.36 -10.94 10.45
N ILE A 63 1.52 -9.97 9.55
CA ILE A 63 0.89 -8.65 9.60
C ILE A 63 -0.04 -8.55 8.40
N PHE A 64 -1.28 -8.13 8.64
CA PHE A 64 -2.29 -7.93 7.61
C PHE A 64 -2.59 -6.45 7.47
N ILE A 65 -2.52 -5.93 6.25
CA ILE A 65 -2.81 -4.52 5.94
C ILE A 65 -3.88 -4.50 4.85
N VAL A 66 -4.91 -3.68 5.04
CA VAL A 66 -5.95 -3.45 4.04
C VAL A 66 -5.98 -1.99 3.66
N ILE A 67 -5.86 -1.72 2.36
CA ILE A 67 -5.89 -0.38 1.78
C ILE A 67 -6.96 -0.36 0.70
N GLU A 68 -7.74 0.70 0.66
CA GLU A 68 -8.75 0.93 -0.36
C GLU A 68 -8.46 2.26 -1.05
N ALA A 69 -8.41 2.25 -2.38
CA ALA A 69 -8.31 3.45 -3.19
C ALA A 69 -9.54 3.56 -4.10
N ASN A 70 -10.01 4.78 -4.30
CA ASN A 70 -11.08 5.13 -5.23
C ASN A 70 -10.67 6.34 -6.05
N PHE A 71 -11.06 6.32 -7.32
CA PHE A 71 -10.73 7.35 -8.30
C PHE A 71 -12.03 7.85 -8.92
N ALA A 72 -12.14 9.17 -9.09
CA ALA A 72 -13.24 9.75 -9.85
C ALA A 72 -13.14 9.34 -11.33
N PRO A 73 -14.23 9.48 -12.10
CA PRO A 73 -14.13 9.41 -13.56
C PRO A 73 -13.18 10.50 -14.08
N GLU A 74 -12.39 10.17 -15.11
CA GLU A 74 -11.40 11.08 -15.68
C GLU A 74 -11.53 11.11 -17.21
N ASP A 75 -11.30 12.29 -17.79
CA ASP A 75 -11.11 12.44 -19.23
C ASP A 75 -9.65 12.83 -19.48
N ILE A 76 -8.92 11.92 -20.12
CA ILE A 76 -7.51 12.13 -20.45
C ILE A 76 -7.40 12.10 -21.97
N MET A 77 -7.16 13.28 -22.55
CA MET A 77 -6.96 13.45 -23.99
C MET A 77 -8.13 12.89 -24.85
N GLY A 78 -9.37 13.02 -24.37
CA GLY A 78 -10.57 12.54 -25.06
C GLY A 78 -10.89 11.07 -24.81
N VAL A 79 -10.12 10.38 -23.96
CA VAL A 79 -10.44 9.04 -23.46
C VAL A 79 -11.08 9.17 -22.09
N VAL A 80 -12.35 8.76 -22.00
CA VAL A 80 -13.11 8.78 -20.76
C VAL A 80 -12.93 7.46 -20.03
N TYR A 81 -12.36 7.53 -18.83
CA TYR A 81 -12.28 6.43 -17.89
C TYR A 81 -13.40 6.56 -16.84
N PRO A 82 -14.16 5.47 -16.57
CA PRO A 82 -15.16 5.50 -15.51
C PRO A 82 -14.48 5.60 -14.14
N ALA A 83 -15.25 5.84 -13.08
CA ALA A 83 -14.73 5.73 -11.72
C ALA A 83 -14.06 4.36 -11.47
N GLY A 84 -13.03 4.36 -10.64
CA GLY A 84 -12.24 3.17 -10.35
C GLY A 84 -12.10 2.90 -8.87
N THR A 85 -11.89 1.63 -8.51
CA THR A 85 -11.50 1.21 -7.17
C THR A 85 -10.37 0.19 -7.21
N VAL A 86 -9.51 0.25 -6.20
CA VAL A 86 -8.47 -0.74 -5.95
C VAL A 86 -8.52 -1.13 -4.48
N LEU A 87 -8.82 -2.41 -4.22
CA LEU A 87 -8.76 -2.98 -2.89
C LEU A 87 -7.48 -3.82 -2.74
N THR A 88 -6.59 -3.38 -1.87
CA THR A 88 -5.29 -4.00 -1.65
C THR A 88 -5.26 -4.72 -0.31
N HIS A 89 -4.94 -6.01 -0.34
CA HIS A 89 -4.62 -6.80 0.85
C HIS A 89 -3.15 -7.14 0.83
N ILE A 90 -2.44 -6.81 1.90
CA ILE A 90 -1.04 -7.16 2.09
C ILE A 90 -0.93 -8.10 3.27
N THR A 91 -0.21 -9.20 3.06
CA THR A 91 0.22 -10.13 4.09
C THR A 91 1.74 -10.07 4.16
N LEU A 92 2.27 -9.64 5.30
CA LEU A 92 3.70 -9.57 5.56
C LEU A 92 4.08 -10.57 6.66
N ASP A 93 5.02 -11.45 6.36
CA ASP A 93 5.72 -12.25 7.35
C ASP A 93 7.03 -11.55 7.73
N PRO A 94 7.11 -10.91 8.91
CA PRO A 94 8.31 -10.20 9.34
C PRO A 94 9.50 -11.13 9.66
N ALA A 95 9.29 -12.43 9.83
CA ALA A 95 10.36 -13.39 10.10
C ALA A 95 11.08 -13.82 8.82
N THR A 96 10.32 -14.11 7.76
CA THR A 96 10.88 -14.49 6.46
C THR A 96 11.12 -13.30 5.54
N GLY A 97 10.53 -12.15 5.86
CA GLY A 97 10.52 -10.96 5.01
C GLY A 97 9.59 -11.09 3.81
N LYS A 98 8.78 -12.15 3.70
CA LYS A 98 7.89 -12.32 2.55
C LYS A 98 6.69 -11.37 2.66
N LEU A 99 6.54 -10.47 1.69
CA LEU A 99 5.36 -9.63 1.52
C LEU A 99 4.58 -10.13 0.31
N LYS A 100 3.31 -10.51 0.53
CA LYS A 100 2.37 -10.84 -0.54
C LYS A 100 1.32 -9.75 -0.63
N LYS A 101 1.11 -9.23 -1.82
CA LYS A 101 0.14 -8.18 -2.12
C LYS A 101 -0.90 -8.72 -3.09
N VAL A 102 -2.19 -8.55 -2.75
CA VAL A 102 -3.34 -8.97 -3.56
C VAL A 102 -4.21 -7.75 -3.82
N GLU A 103 -4.28 -7.32 -5.06
CA GLU A 103 -5.03 -6.15 -5.50
C GLU A 103 -6.25 -6.58 -6.30
N LYS A 104 -7.43 -6.07 -5.92
CA LYS A 104 -8.64 -6.20 -6.73
C LYS A 104 -8.92 -4.86 -7.41
N ILE A 105 -8.77 -4.82 -8.72
CA ILE A 105 -8.96 -3.62 -9.55
C ILE A 105 -10.32 -3.67 -10.23
N GLN A 106 -11.07 -2.57 -10.15
CA GLN A 106 -12.36 -2.41 -10.83
C GLN A 106 -12.50 -0.99 -11.40
N GLY A 107 -12.62 -0.87 -12.72
CA GLY A 107 -12.84 0.42 -13.40
C GLY A 107 -11.61 1.33 -13.35
N GLY A 108 -11.82 2.62 -13.67
CA GLY A 108 -10.74 3.60 -13.74
C GLY A 108 -9.74 3.34 -14.86
N ILE A 109 -8.74 4.22 -14.93
CA ILE A 109 -7.59 4.07 -15.81
C ILE A 109 -6.82 2.78 -15.52
N LEU A 110 -6.77 2.34 -14.26
CA LEU A 110 -6.10 1.11 -13.86
C LEU A 110 -6.83 -0.13 -14.39
N GLY A 111 -8.16 -0.18 -14.33
CA GLY A 111 -8.94 -1.28 -14.91
C GLY A 111 -8.82 -1.34 -16.43
N ALA A 112 -8.68 -0.19 -17.10
CA ALA A 112 -8.44 -0.12 -18.54
C ALA A 112 -7.01 -0.54 -18.93
N SER A 113 -6.01 -0.22 -18.11
CA SER A 113 -4.59 -0.46 -18.43
C SER A 113 -4.08 -1.84 -17.99
N LEU A 114 -4.46 -2.26 -16.78
CA LEU A 114 -4.01 -3.52 -16.16
C LEU A 114 -5.06 -4.63 -16.23
N GLY A 115 -6.29 -4.29 -16.63
CA GLY A 115 -7.43 -5.21 -16.63
C GLY A 115 -8.09 -5.30 -15.25
N ASN A 116 -9.43 -5.32 -15.26
CA ASN A 116 -10.21 -5.62 -14.08
C ASN A 116 -9.94 -7.04 -13.58
N GLY A 117 -9.91 -7.23 -12.27
CA GLY A 117 -9.70 -8.54 -11.68
C GLY A 117 -8.83 -8.52 -10.45
N THR A 118 -8.33 -9.70 -10.09
CA THR A 118 -7.44 -9.87 -8.93
C THR A 118 -6.01 -10.09 -9.43
N HIS A 119 -5.12 -9.22 -9.01
CA HIS A 119 -3.69 -9.26 -9.29
C HIS A 119 -2.93 -9.61 -8.03
N THR A 120 -1.86 -10.38 -8.15
CA THR A 120 -1.04 -10.80 -7.00
C THR A 120 0.42 -10.55 -7.31
N SER A 121 1.13 -9.91 -6.39
CA SER A 121 2.57 -9.72 -6.44
C SER A 121 3.22 -10.17 -5.13
N GLU A 122 4.50 -10.52 -5.22
CA GLU A 122 5.33 -10.84 -4.06
C GLU A 122 6.54 -9.90 -4.03
N GLU A 123 6.91 -9.48 -2.83
CA GLU A 123 7.99 -8.56 -2.55
C GLU A 123 8.74 -9.04 -1.30
N THR A 124 9.93 -8.50 -1.07
CA THR A 124 10.72 -8.82 0.11
C THR A 124 10.83 -7.60 1.02
N CYS A 125 10.38 -7.70 2.25
CA CYS A 125 10.37 -6.64 3.26
C CYS A 125 10.91 -7.14 4.59
N PHE A 126 12.15 -6.77 4.93
CA PHE A 126 12.76 -7.15 6.21
C PHE A 126 12.60 -6.06 7.26
N PRO A 127 12.45 -6.43 8.55
CA PRO A 127 12.47 -5.46 9.64
C PRO A 127 13.72 -4.56 9.59
N ALA A 128 13.51 -3.26 9.70
CA ALA A 128 14.56 -2.25 9.67
C ALA A 128 14.56 -1.42 10.96
N LYS A 129 15.66 -0.71 11.22
CA LYS A 129 15.69 0.33 12.25
C LYS A 129 14.92 1.54 11.75
N ALA A 130 14.37 2.32 12.68
CA ALA A 130 13.81 3.62 12.34
C ALA A 130 14.87 4.45 11.57
N PRO A 131 14.52 5.11 10.46
CA PRO A 131 15.45 5.93 9.73
C PRO A 131 15.99 7.02 10.66
N SER A 132 17.32 7.09 10.81
CA SER A 132 17.96 8.17 11.55
C SER A 132 17.69 9.46 10.79
N LYS A 133 17.03 10.44 11.42
CA LYS A 133 16.90 11.78 10.85
C LYS A 133 18.31 12.28 10.48
N PRO A 134 18.57 12.68 9.21
CA PRO A 134 19.77 13.45 8.94
C PRO A 134 19.69 14.74 9.78
N ARG A 135 20.78 15.02 10.49
CA ARG A 135 20.91 16.16 11.40
C ARG A 135 20.98 17.47 10.64
#